data_AF-A0A8J4Y7D6-F1
#
_entry.id   AF-A0A8J4Y7D6-F1
#
_cell.length_a   1.000
_cell.length_b   1.000
_cell.length_c   1.000
_cell.angle_alpha   90.00
_cell.angle_beta   90.00
_cell.angle_gamma   90.00
#
_symmetry.space_group_name_H-M   'P 1'
#
loop_
_entity.id
_entity.type
_entity.pdbx_description
1 polymer ?
#
loop_
_entity_poly.entity_id
_entity_poly.type
_entity_poly.pdbx_seq_one_letter_code
_entity_poly.pdbx_strand_id
1 'polypeptide(L)'
;MSALQVLRQPHTPMDNVQLTTAILGHIQGLVAQGRRVRFNWVPSHVGLRGNEAANEAAWEATRHPAVALTVLPSIHRAKVLARRAAFCAAGQQYRQLVQTSRQAAWHKQATDNNEPLRPAQQLSRPDEVVLHRLRLGYGTLEELRDGSEDRPCEHCPHLARLPLAHYLLSCPATARLRQRIGPLAEAAALVLQQVQENLPPPAPS
;
A
#
# COMPACT_ATOMS: atom_id res chain seq x y z
N MET A 1 17.32 10.84 17.01
CA MET A 1 18.09 11.85 17.76
C MET A 1 17.38 12.15 19.06
N SER A 2 18.11 12.23 20.17
CA SER A 2 17.55 12.68 21.46
C SER A 2 17.52 14.20 21.55
N ALA A 3 16.62 14.77 22.36
CA ALA A 3 16.53 16.23 22.59
C ALA A 3 17.86 16.83 23.10
N LEU A 4 18.64 16.04 23.84
CA LEU A 4 19.95 16.48 24.34
C LEU A 4 21.00 16.62 23.22
N GLN A 5 21.00 15.70 22.25
CA GLN A 5 21.91 15.77 21.10
C GLN A 5 21.59 17.01 20.24
N VAL A 6 20.30 17.25 20.03
CA VAL A 6 19.76 18.42 19.32
C VAL A 6 20.28 19.74 19.92
N LEU A 7 20.17 19.90 21.25
CA LEU A 7 20.61 21.12 21.92
C LEU A 7 22.14 21.27 21.98
N ARG A 8 22.90 20.17 21.85
CA ARG A 8 24.36 20.18 21.82
C ARG A 8 24.95 20.43 20.43
N GLN A 9 24.17 20.23 19.36
CA GLN A 9 24.63 20.35 17.97
C GLN A 9 23.65 21.24 17.16
N PRO A 10 23.71 22.57 17.32
CA PRO A 10 22.74 23.49 16.72
C PRO A 10 22.82 23.62 15.18
N HIS A 11 23.84 23.02 14.54
CA HIS A 11 24.09 23.16 13.09
C HIS A 11 23.52 22.02 12.23
N THR A 12 22.86 21.02 12.82
CA THR A 12 22.24 19.94 12.04
C THR A 12 20.94 20.45 11.39
N PRO A 13 20.62 20.10 10.12
CA PRO A 13 19.29 20.39 9.58
C PRO A 13 18.23 19.69 10.44
N MET A 14 17.44 20.50 11.15
CA MET A 14 16.66 20.06 12.30
C MET A 14 15.17 19.91 11.99
N ASP A 15 14.60 18.79 12.41
CA ASP A 15 13.17 18.68 12.69
C ASP A 15 12.83 19.59 13.90
N ASN A 16 11.65 20.22 13.89
CA ASN A 16 11.17 21.12 14.98
C ASN A 16 12.01 22.40 15.20
N VAL A 17 12.57 23.00 14.13
CA VAL A 17 13.40 24.23 14.18
C VAL A 17 12.80 25.31 15.10
N GLN A 18 11.51 25.60 14.98
CA GLN A 18 10.87 26.64 15.79
C GLN A 18 10.98 26.36 17.29
N LEU A 19 10.76 25.10 17.71
CA LEU A 19 10.86 24.69 19.10
C LEU A 19 12.30 24.75 19.59
N THR A 20 13.25 24.27 18.79
CA THR A 20 14.68 24.33 19.12
C THR A 20 15.16 25.77 19.26
N THR A 21 14.80 26.65 18.33
CA THR A 21 15.15 28.08 18.37
C THR A 21 14.56 28.77 19.60
N ALA A 22 13.30 28.50 19.93
CA ALA A 22 12.66 29.05 21.14
C ALA A 22 13.41 28.61 22.41
N ILE A 23 13.73 27.31 22.53
CA ILE A 23 14.48 26.76 23.67
C ILE A 23 15.87 27.41 23.76
N LEU A 24 16.60 27.52 22.65
CA LEU A 24 17.92 28.15 22.60
C LEU A 24 17.87 29.63 23.00
N GLY A 25 16.85 30.37 22.55
CA GLY A 25 16.63 31.77 22.96
C GLY A 25 16.40 31.92 24.46
N HIS A 26 15.59 31.04 25.07
CA HIS A 26 15.39 31.05 26.52
C HIS A 26 16.68 30.71 27.28
N ILE A 27 17.46 29.74 26.81
CA ILE A 27 18.75 29.38 27.42
C ILE A 27 19.72 30.57 27.35
N GLN A 28 19.82 31.23 26.19
CA GLN A 28 20.65 32.43 26.01
C GLN A 28 20.23 33.55 26.97
N GLY A 29 18.92 33.77 27.15
CA GLY A 29 18.40 34.74 28.12
C GLY A 29 18.82 34.44 29.56
N LEU A 30 18.76 33.17 29.98
CA LEU A 30 19.22 32.75 31.31
C LEU A 30 20.73 32.95 31.49
N VAL A 31 21.53 32.63 30.46
CA VAL A 31 22.98 32.82 30.49
C VAL A 31 23.35 34.30 30.54
N ALA A 32 22.64 35.16 29.79
CA ALA A 32 22.83 36.61 29.82
C ALA A 32 22.54 37.22 31.21
N GLN A 33 21.66 36.58 32.00
CA GLN A 33 21.39 36.93 33.40
C GLN A 33 22.44 36.38 34.38
N GLY A 34 23.55 35.81 33.89
CA GLY A 34 24.60 35.22 34.71
C GLY A 34 24.27 33.84 35.28
N ARG A 35 23.19 33.19 34.84
CA ARG A 35 22.81 31.84 35.32
C ARG A 35 23.57 30.77 34.54
N ARG A 36 23.99 29.71 35.26
CA ARG A 36 24.64 28.54 34.65
C ARG A 36 23.63 27.44 34.37
N VAL A 37 23.44 27.09 33.11
CA VAL A 37 22.56 25.99 32.67
C VAL A 37 23.40 24.74 32.37
N ARG A 38 22.98 23.57 32.88
CA ARG A 38 23.61 22.28 32.60
C ARG A 38 22.55 21.26 32.20
N PHE A 39 22.83 20.49 31.16
CA PHE A 39 21.96 19.40 30.72
C PHE A 39 22.57 18.04 31.08
N ASN A 40 21.85 17.29 31.91
CA ASN A 40 22.19 15.93 32.28
C ASN A 40 21.13 14.98 31.73
N TRP A 41 21.57 13.87 31.14
CA TRP A 41 20.67 12.78 30.79
C TRP A 41 20.49 11.88 32.00
N VAL A 42 19.23 11.49 32.26
CA VAL A 42 18.88 10.55 33.31
C VAL A 42 18.08 9.42 32.66
N PRO A 43 18.41 8.14 32.94
CA PRO A 43 17.62 7.01 32.45
C PRO A 43 16.19 7.06 33.00
N SER A 44 15.23 6.61 32.19
CA SER A 44 13.82 6.54 32.60
C SER A 44 13.59 5.41 33.62
N HIS A 45 12.61 5.60 34.52
CA HIS A 45 12.11 4.57 35.45
C HIS A 45 13.15 3.97 36.41
N VAL A 46 14.05 4.80 36.94
CA VAL A 46 15.13 4.35 37.84
C VAL A 46 14.88 4.66 39.32
N GLY A 47 13.65 4.97 39.75
CA GLY A 47 13.37 5.27 41.17
C GLY A 47 13.74 6.68 41.61
N LEU A 48 14.24 7.53 40.69
CA LEU A 48 14.62 8.90 41.02
C LEU A 48 13.39 9.78 41.12
N ARG A 49 12.99 10.09 42.36
CA ARG A 49 11.78 10.87 42.70
C ARG A 49 11.54 12.09 41.80
N GLY A 50 12.56 12.89 41.51
CA GLY A 50 12.44 14.07 40.65
C GLY A 50 12.16 13.74 39.17
N ASN A 51 12.75 12.67 38.64
CA ASN A 51 12.52 12.21 37.27
C ASN A 51 11.13 11.58 37.14
N GLU A 52 10.71 10.81 38.15
CA GLU A 52 9.39 10.18 38.19
C GLU A 52 8.27 11.22 38.29
N ALA A 53 8.42 12.22 39.17
CA ALA A 53 7.48 13.34 39.26
C ALA A 53 7.40 14.12 37.94
N ALA A 54 8.52 14.35 37.26
CA ALA A 54 8.52 14.99 35.94
C ALA A 54 7.82 14.15 34.86
N ASN A 55 8.00 12.82 34.89
CA ASN A 55 7.37 11.91 33.95
C ASN A 55 5.85 11.78 34.20
N GLU A 56 5.43 11.76 35.47
CA GLU A 56 4.03 11.79 35.87
C GLU A 56 3.35 13.10 35.44
N ALA A 57 4.00 14.25 35.67
CA ALA A 57 3.50 15.54 35.20
C ALA A 57 3.37 15.60 33.67
N ALA A 58 4.33 15.04 32.94
CA ALA A 58 4.26 14.95 31.48
C ALA A 58 3.12 14.03 31.01
N TRP A 59 2.85 12.94 31.72
CA TRP A 59 1.73 12.05 31.44
C TRP A 59 0.38 12.71 31.75
N GLU A 60 0.24 13.40 32.88
CA GLU A 60 -0.94 14.20 33.22
C GLU A 60 -1.23 15.26 32.15
N ALA A 61 -0.18 15.92 31.64
CA ALA A 61 -0.32 16.91 30.58
C ALA A 61 -0.97 16.36 29.29
N THR A 62 -0.88 15.04 29.03
CA THR A 62 -1.55 14.41 27.88
C THR A 62 -3.08 14.33 28.02
N ARG A 63 -3.61 14.47 29.25
CA ARG A 63 -5.06 14.46 29.52
C ARG A 63 -5.72 15.83 29.34
N HIS A 64 -4.94 16.90 29.29
CA HIS A 64 -5.47 18.24 29.09
C HIS A 64 -5.80 18.50 27.61
N PRO A 65 -6.78 19.37 27.30
CA PRO A 65 -7.03 19.81 25.93
C PRO A 65 -5.75 20.39 25.31
N ALA A 66 -5.55 20.12 24.01
CA ALA A 66 -4.30 20.41 23.32
C ALA A 66 -3.77 21.82 23.61
N VAL A 67 -2.49 21.90 24.00
CA VAL A 67 -1.76 23.16 24.21
C VAL A 67 -1.83 24.01 22.93
N ALA A 68 -2.02 25.32 23.08
CA ALA A 68 -2.10 26.30 21.99
C ALA A 68 -0.75 26.54 21.25
N LEU A 69 0.06 25.50 21.10
CA LEU A 69 1.34 25.53 20.40
C LEU A 69 1.27 24.58 19.20
N THR A 70 1.05 25.17 18.03
CA THR A 70 1.09 24.44 16.76
C THR A 70 2.54 24.18 16.38
N VAL A 71 3.05 23.00 16.72
CA VAL A 71 4.36 22.54 16.23
C VAL A 71 4.15 21.92 14.85
N LEU A 72 4.66 22.60 13.82
CA LEU A 72 4.63 22.09 12.46
C LEU A 72 5.39 20.74 12.39
N PRO A 73 4.80 19.69 11.80
CA PRO A 73 5.48 18.42 11.64
C PRO A 73 6.71 18.61 10.76
N SER A 74 7.77 17.86 11.04
CA SER A 74 8.92 17.88 10.16
C SER A 74 8.59 17.42 8.75
N ILE A 75 9.40 17.82 7.77
CA ILE A 75 9.23 17.39 6.37
C ILE A 75 9.21 15.86 6.28
N HIS A 76 10.05 15.16 7.06
CA HIS A 76 10.03 13.71 7.10
C HIS A 76 8.68 13.18 7.62
N ARG A 77 8.19 13.71 8.75
CA ARG A 77 6.90 13.29 9.33
C ARG A 77 5.73 13.65 8.42
N ALA A 78 5.76 14.81 7.78
CA ALA A 78 4.79 15.24 6.78
C ALA A 78 4.78 14.29 5.56
N LYS A 79 5.96 13.89 5.04
CA LYS A 79 6.07 12.90 3.95
C LYS A 79 5.49 11.54 4.36
N VAL A 80 5.75 11.08 5.57
CA VAL A 80 5.19 9.81 6.08
C VAL A 80 3.67 9.90 6.18
N LEU A 81 3.14 10.99 6.72
CA LEU A 81 1.69 11.23 6.80
C LEU A 81 1.05 11.29 5.41
N ALA A 82 1.65 12.03 4.48
CA ALA A 82 1.17 12.15 3.10
C ALA A 82 1.18 10.79 2.39
N ARG A 83 2.25 9.98 2.54
CA ARG A 83 2.33 8.63 1.97
C ARG A 83 1.24 7.71 2.53
N ARG A 84 1.00 7.76 3.85
CA ARG A 84 -0.06 6.97 4.49
C ARG A 84 -1.44 7.40 3.99
N ALA A 85 -1.70 8.70 3.92
CA ALA A 85 -2.96 9.23 3.42
C ALA A 85 -3.19 8.82 1.96
N ALA A 86 -2.18 8.98 1.09
CA ALA A 86 -2.23 8.56 -0.30
C ALA A 86 -2.47 7.05 -0.44
N PHE A 87 -1.80 6.23 0.36
CA PHE A 87 -2.01 4.78 0.37
C PHE A 87 -3.42 4.41 0.80
N CYS A 88 -3.94 5.02 1.87
CA CYS A 88 -5.31 4.79 2.33
C CYS A 88 -6.34 5.23 1.28
N ALA A 89 -6.17 6.41 0.69
CA ALA A 89 -7.04 6.93 -0.37
C ALA A 89 -7.01 6.02 -1.61
N ALA A 90 -5.83 5.63 -2.07
CA ALA A 90 -5.67 4.69 -3.18
C ALA A 90 -6.32 3.33 -2.86
N GLY A 91 -6.17 2.82 -1.63
CA GLY A 91 -6.81 1.59 -1.19
C GLY A 91 -8.34 1.69 -1.15
N GLN A 92 -8.89 2.82 -0.71
CA GLN A 92 -10.34 3.07 -0.74
C GLN A 92 -10.86 3.15 -2.17
N GLN A 93 -10.19 3.92 -3.03
CA GLN A 93 -10.54 4.05 -4.45
C GLN A 93 -10.46 2.69 -5.17
N TYR A 94 -9.42 1.89 -4.88
CA TYR A 94 -9.28 0.54 -5.41
C TYR A 94 -10.46 -0.36 -4.99
N ARG A 95 -10.85 -0.35 -3.71
CA ARG A 95 -12.01 -1.13 -3.23
C ARG A 95 -13.31 -0.74 -3.94
N GLN A 96 -13.52 0.54 -4.21
CA GLN A 96 -14.67 1.01 -4.97
C GLN A 96 -14.60 0.57 -6.44
N LEU A 97 -13.43 0.70 -7.08
CA LEU A 97 -13.22 0.27 -8.46
C LEU A 97 -13.43 -1.24 -8.64
N VAL A 98 -13.03 -2.06 -7.68
CA VAL A 98 -13.27 -3.52 -7.68
C VAL A 98 -14.76 -3.85 -7.74
N GLN A 99 -15.61 -3.02 -7.13
CA GLN A 99 -17.06 -3.25 -7.13
C GLN A 99 -17.74 -2.82 -8.43
N THR A 100 -17.14 -1.90 -9.18
CA THR A 100 -17.77 -1.26 -10.35
C THR A 100 -17.14 -1.65 -11.68
N SER A 101 -15.87 -2.09 -11.67
CA SER A 101 -15.12 -2.47 -12.87
C SER A 101 -14.82 -3.97 -12.86
N ARG A 102 -15.30 -4.66 -13.91
CA ARG A 102 -15.00 -6.06 -14.16
C ARG A 102 -13.49 -6.34 -14.25
N GLN A 103 -12.73 -5.40 -14.82
CA GLN A 103 -11.27 -5.52 -14.92
C GLN A 103 -10.59 -5.39 -13.54
N ALA A 104 -11.05 -4.48 -12.69
CA ALA A 104 -10.50 -4.32 -11.34
C ALA A 104 -10.85 -5.50 -10.43
N ALA A 105 -12.08 -6.02 -10.55
CA ALA A 105 -12.50 -7.26 -9.90
C ALA A 105 -11.63 -8.46 -10.31
N TRP A 106 -11.41 -8.61 -11.62
CA TRP A 106 -10.51 -9.63 -12.16
C TRP A 106 -9.09 -9.48 -11.62
N HIS A 107 -8.51 -8.28 -11.70
CA HIS A 107 -7.16 -8.04 -11.22
C HIS A 107 -7.06 -8.39 -9.75
N LYS A 108 -8.01 -7.96 -8.90
CA LYS A 108 -8.03 -8.32 -7.48
C LYS A 108 -7.98 -9.82 -7.30
N GLN A 109 -8.86 -10.56 -7.97
CA GLN A 109 -8.97 -12.00 -7.83
C GLN A 109 -7.73 -12.74 -8.37
N ALA A 110 -7.13 -12.23 -9.45
CA ALA A 110 -5.90 -12.74 -10.04
C ALA A 110 -4.65 -12.44 -9.18
N THR A 111 -4.70 -11.42 -8.33
CA THR A 111 -3.57 -10.96 -7.51
C THR A 111 -3.77 -11.10 -6.01
N ASP A 112 -4.92 -11.59 -5.51
CA ASP A 112 -5.28 -11.57 -4.08
C ASP A 112 -4.32 -12.41 -3.22
N ASN A 113 -3.57 -13.34 -3.82
CA ASN A 113 -2.51 -14.10 -3.15
C ASN A 113 -1.13 -13.41 -3.15
N ASN A 114 -1.06 -12.19 -3.68
CA ASN A 114 0.00 -11.20 -3.50
C ASN A 114 1.45 -11.69 -3.62
N GLU A 115 1.69 -12.79 -4.32
CA GLU A 115 3.04 -13.11 -4.74
C GLU A 115 3.39 -12.19 -5.90
N PRO A 116 4.42 -11.32 -5.73
CA PRO A 116 5.01 -10.65 -6.87
C PRO A 116 5.22 -11.69 -7.96
N LEU A 117 5.06 -11.31 -9.23
CA LEU A 117 5.78 -12.03 -10.27
C LEU A 117 7.25 -11.91 -9.85
N ARG A 118 7.77 -12.89 -9.10
CA ARG A 118 9.19 -13.17 -9.15
C ARG A 118 9.41 -13.29 -10.65
N PRO A 119 10.26 -12.45 -11.27
CA PRO A 119 10.66 -12.67 -12.65
C PRO A 119 11.00 -14.13 -12.69
N ALA A 120 10.15 -14.88 -13.36
CA ALA A 120 10.23 -16.31 -13.29
C ALA A 120 11.54 -16.53 -14.00
N GLN A 121 12.63 -16.84 -13.27
CA GLN A 121 14.01 -16.87 -13.79
C GLN A 121 14.19 -17.93 -14.90
N GLN A 122 13.09 -18.47 -15.42
CA GLN A 122 12.94 -19.58 -16.33
C GLN A 122 11.70 -19.41 -17.27
N LEU A 123 11.11 -18.20 -17.43
CA LEU A 123 10.12 -17.97 -18.49
C LEU A 123 10.78 -17.33 -19.71
N SER A 124 10.28 -17.66 -20.89
CA SER A 124 10.64 -16.94 -22.10
C SER A 124 9.96 -15.57 -22.10
N ARG A 125 10.57 -14.56 -22.72
CA ARG A 125 9.98 -13.21 -22.86
C ARG A 125 8.55 -13.23 -23.44
N PRO A 126 8.21 -14.07 -24.44
CA PRO A 126 6.82 -14.23 -24.89
C PRO A 126 5.85 -14.70 -23.79
N ASP A 127 6.26 -15.68 -22.98
CA ASP A 127 5.41 -16.20 -21.91
C ASP A 127 5.21 -15.18 -20.78
N GLU A 128 6.24 -14.38 -20.47
CA GLU A 128 6.13 -13.28 -19.51
C GLU A 128 5.11 -12.24 -19.96
N VAL A 129 5.11 -11.89 -21.24
CA VAL A 129 4.15 -10.94 -21.82
C VAL A 129 2.72 -11.50 -21.74
N VAL A 130 2.53 -12.77 -22.08
CA VAL A 130 1.23 -13.44 -21.99
C VAL A 130 0.76 -13.48 -20.53
N LEU A 131 1.61 -13.90 -19.61
CA LEU A 131 1.31 -13.95 -18.17
C LEU A 131 0.95 -12.57 -17.59
N HIS A 132 1.67 -11.53 -17.98
CA HIS A 132 1.42 -10.17 -17.54
C HIS A 132 0.06 -9.65 -18.06
N ARG A 133 -0.25 -9.89 -19.35
CA ARG A 133 -1.56 -9.53 -19.93
C ARG A 133 -2.71 -10.25 -19.23
N LEU A 134 -2.54 -11.54 -18.94
CA LEU A 134 -3.52 -12.35 -18.22
C LEU A 134 -3.79 -11.81 -16.79
N ARG A 135 -2.75 -11.44 -16.02
CA ARG A 135 -2.91 -10.88 -14.67
C ARG A 135 -3.59 -9.52 -14.64
N LEU A 136 -3.30 -8.67 -15.63
CA LEU A 136 -3.92 -7.35 -15.74
C LEU A 136 -5.36 -7.39 -16.25
N GLY A 137 -5.89 -8.57 -16.59
CA GLY A 137 -7.25 -8.72 -17.12
C GLY A 137 -7.40 -8.11 -18.50
N TYR A 138 -6.31 -8.01 -19.26
CA TYR A 138 -6.38 -7.74 -20.69
C TYR A 138 -6.92 -9.00 -21.37
N GLY A 139 -8.24 -9.16 -21.35
CA GLY A 139 -8.91 -9.71 -22.53
C GLY A 139 -8.59 -8.79 -23.72
N THR A 140 -8.69 -9.27 -24.95
CA THR A 140 -8.83 -8.33 -26.07
C THR A 140 -10.01 -7.41 -25.71
N LEU A 141 -9.91 -6.10 -26.01
CA LEU A 141 -10.96 -5.11 -25.70
C LEU A 141 -12.36 -5.57 -26.15
N GLU A 142 -12.39 -6.45 -27.15
CA GLU A 142 -13.51 -7.17 -27.73
C GLU A 142 -14.18 -8.16 -26.78
N GLU A 143 -13.43 -8.97 -26.00
CA GLU A 143 -13.98 -9.94 -25.04
C GLU A 143 -14.69 -9.28 -23.84
N LEU A 144 -14.30 -8.05 -23.51
CA LEU A 144 -14.89 -7.27 -22.42
C LEU A 144 -16.12 -6.46 -22.87
N ARG A 145 -16.23 -6.14 -24.16
CA ARG A 145 -17.29 -5.31 -24.74
C ARG A 145 -18.41 -6.12 -25.41
N ASP A 146 -18.03 -7.16 -26.13
CA ASP A 146 -18.94 -7.87 -27.04
C ASP A 146 -19.05 -9.31 -26.54
N GLY A 147 -19.95 -9.50 -25.56
CA GLY A 147 -20.36 -10.84 -25.22
C GLY A 147 -20.86 -11.56 -26.47
N SER A 148 -20.60 -12.86 -26.53
CA SER A 148 -21.46 -13.87 -27.17
C SER A 148 -21.12 -14.46 -28.55
N GLU A 149 -19.85 -14.66 -28.92
CA GLU A 149 -19.54 -15.65 -29.97
C GLU A 149 -18.36 -16.56 -29.59
N ASP A 150 -18.55 -17.86 -29.80
CA ASP A 150 -17.50 -18.87 -29.64
C ASP A 150 -16.44 -18.68 -30.72
N ARG A 151 -15.21 -18.33 -30.32
CA ARG A 151 -14.10 -18.12 -31.27
C ARG A 151 -13.08 -19.24 -31.19
N PRO A 152 -12.43 -19.61 -32.31
CA PRO A 152 -11.33 -20.56 -32.28
C PRO A 152 -10.16 -19.99 -31.49
N CYS A 153 -9.63 -20.82 -30.60
CA CYS A 153 -8.43 -20.53 -29.84
C CYS A 153 -7.22 -20.44 -30.79
N GLU A 154 -6.36 -19.43 -30.60
CA GLU A 154 -5.15 -19.26 -31.42
C GLU A 154 -4.06 -20.30 -31.14
N HIS A 155 -4.24 -21.11 -30.10
CA HIS A 155 -3.23 -22.04 -29.59
C HIS A 155 -3.70 -23.50 -29.57
N CYS A 156 -5.00 -23.75 -29.75
CA CYS A 156 -5.56 -25.09 -29.74
C CYS A 156 -6.81 -25.17 -30.63
N PRO A 157 -7.27 -26.37 -31.00
CA PRO A 157 -8.41 -26.52 -31.90
C PRO A 157 -9.78 -26.28 -31.23
N HIS A 158 -9.83 -25.80 -29.98
CA HIS A 158 -11.08 -25.59 -29.26
C HIS A 158 -11.68 -24.20 -29.54
N LEU A 159 -13.01 -24.16 -29.60
CA LEU A 159 -13.77 -22.92 -29.56
C LEU A 159 -13.94 -22.46 -28.11
N ALA A 160 -13.77 -21.18 -27.85
CA ALA A 160 -13.91 -20.58 -26.53
C ALA A 160 -14.66 -19.24 -26.59
N ARG A 161 -15.77 -19.18 -25.85
CA ARG A 161 -16.53 -17.94 -25.59
C ARG A 161 -15.75 -16.87 -24.81
N LEU A 162 -14.80 -17.33 -24.00
CA LEU A 162 -13.95 -16.52 -23.13
C LEU A 162 -12.50 -17.00 -23.30
N PRO A 163 -11.81 -16.57 -24.37
CA PRO A 163 -10.46 -17.03 -24.70
C PRO A 163 -9.48 -16.85 -23.54
N LEU A 164 -9.57 -15.76 -22.78
CA LEU A 164 -8.75 -15.54 -21.58
C LEU A 164 -8.94 -16.62 -20.50
N ALA A 165 -10.19 -16.98 -20.20
CA ALA A 165 -10.49 -18.03 -19.24
C ALA A 165 -10.11 -19.42 -19.78
N HIS A 166 -10.29 -19.64 -21.09
CA HIS A 166 -9.81 -20.85 -21.75
C HIS A 166 -8.29 -20.97 -21.64
N TYR A 167 -7.54 -19.91 -21.90
CA TYR A 167 -6.07 -19.86 -21.73
C TYR A 167 -5.66 -20.14 -20.27
N LEU A 168 -6.44 -19.69 -19.29
CA LEU A 168 -6.10 -19.82 -17.87
C LEU A 168 -6.55 -21.12 -17.22
N LEU A 169 -7.49 -21.86 -17.79
CA LEU A 169 -8.10 -23.03 -17.15
C LEU A 169 -7.99 -24.32 -17.96
N SER A 170 -8.23 -24.24 -19.27
CA SER A 170 -8.56 -25.43 -20.07
C SER A 170 -7.71 -25.61 -21.32
N CYS A 171 -7.02 -24.58 -21.80
CA CYS A 171 -6.24 -24.66 -23.04
C CYS A 171 -5.05 -25.61 -22.89
N PRO A 172 -4.91 -26.65 -23.72
CA PRO A 172 -3.78 -27.58 -23.62
C PRO A 172 -2.42 -26.89 -23.85
N ALA A 173 -2.38 -25.90 -24.74
CA ALA A 173 -1.15 -25.20 -25.11
C ALA A 173 -0.55 -24.35 -23.97
N THR A 174 -1.40 -23.82 -23.09
CA THR A 174 -0.96 -23.00 -21.94
C THR A 174 -0.86 -23.80 -20.64
N ALA A 175 -1.01 -25.13 -20.69
CA ALA A 175 -0.99 -25.99 -19.51
C ALA A 175 0.29 -25.86 -18.68
N ARG A 176 1.44 -25.71 -19.34
CA ARG A 176 2.74 -25.49 -18.69
C ARG A 176 2.83 -24.17 -17.94
N LEU A 177 2.12 -23.14 -18.42
CA LEU A 177 2.06 -21.84 -17.76
C LEU A 177 1.19 -21.92 -16.51
N ARG A 178 0.04 -22.62 -16.57
CA ARG A 178 -0.87 -22.80 -15.41
C ARG A 178 -0.19 -23.38 -14.18
N GLN A 179 0.70 -24.36 -14.36
CA GLN A 179 1.46 -24.99 -13.27
C GLN A 179 2.32 -24.00 -12.47
N ARG A 180 2.68 -22.85 -13.07
CA ARG A 180 3.52 -21.81 -12.46
C ARG A 180 2.74 -20.63 -11.89
N ILE A 181 1.43 -20.63 -12.10
CA ILE A 181 0.56 -19.47 -11.83
C ILE A 181 -0.18 -19.61 -10.47
N GLY A 182 -0.11 -20.75 -9.79
CA GLY A 182 -0.70 -20.93 -8.45
C GLY A 182 -2.25 -20.95 -8.47
N PRO A 183 -2.96 -20.50 -7.40
CA PRO A 183 -4.41 -20.72 -7.20
C PRO A 183 -5.36 -19.92 -8.12
N LEU A 184 -4.89 -19.50 -9.29
CA LEU A 184 -5.68 -18.77 -10.28
C LEU A 184 -6.74 -19.65 -10.97
N ALA A 185 -6.63 -20.98 -10.84
CA ALA A 185 -7.59 -21.92 -11.42
C ALA A 185 -8.97 -21.88 -10.73
N GLU A 186 -9.01 -21.75 -9.40
CA GLU A 186 -10.26 -21.64 -8.64
C GLU A 186 -10.91 -20.27 -8.83
N ALA A 187 -10.08 -19.22 -8.90
CA ALA A 187 -10.49 -17.87 -9.20
C ALA A 187 -11.16 -17.75 -10.58
N ALA A 188 -10.52 -18.28 -11.63
CA ALA A 188 -11.07 -18.20 -12.97
C ALA A 188 -12.34 -19.07 -13.15
N ALA A 189 -12.50 -20.16 -12.40
CA ALA A 189 -13.73 -20.97 -12.40
C ALA A 189 -14.94 -20.20 -11.80
N LEU A 190 -14.74 -19.49 -10.69
CA LEU A 190 -15.79 -18.65 -10.07
C LEU A 190 -16.20 -17.47 -10.97
N VAL A 191 -15.26 -16.85 -11.68
CA VAL A 191 -15.58 -15.77 -12.64
C VAL A 191 -16.34 -16.30 -13.85
N LEU A 192 -15.97 -17.47 -14.36
CA LEU A 192 -16.71 -18.11 -15.44
C LEU A 192 -18.17 -18.37 -15.05
N GLN A 193 -18.40 -18.83 -13.83
CA GLN A 193 -19.74 -19.04 -13.28
C GLN A 193 -20.52 -17.72 -13.16
N GLN A 194 -19.90 -16.67 -12.61
CA GLN A 194 -20.53 -15.35 -12.48
C GLN A 194 -20.83 -14.70 -13.85
N VAL A 195 -19.99 -14.95 -14.86
CA VAL A 195 -20.18 -14.45 -16.23
C VAL A 195 -21.26 -15.23 -16.97
N GLN A 196 -21.40 -16.53 -16.71
CA GLN A 196 -22.50 -17.36 -17.23
C GLN A 196 -23.85 -17.00 -16.59
N GLU A 197 -23.88 -16.66 -15.30
CA GLU A 197 -25.11 -16.28 -14.57
C GLU A 197 -25.63 -14.87 -14.94
N ASN A 198 -24.76 -13.95 -15.37
CA ASN A 198 -25.13 -12.58 -15.79
C ASN A 198 -25.34 -12.43 -17.30
N LEU A 199 -25.42 -13.55 -18.03
CA LEU A 199 -25.57 -13.55 -19.47
C LEU A 199 -27.05 -13.54 -19.84
N PRO A 200 -27.54 -12.59 -20.66
CA PRO A 200 -28.95 -12.54 -21.02
C PRO A 200 -29.37 -13.87 -21.68
N PRO A 201 -30.59 -14.37 -21.38
CA PRO A 201 -31.05 -15.64 -21.92
C PRO A 201 -31.05 -15.59 -23.46
N PRO A 202 -30.76 -16.73 -24.13
CA PRO A 202 -30.78 -16.77 -25.59
C PRO A 202 -32.15 -16.34 -26.10
N ALA A 203 -32.16 -15.48 -27.12
CA ALA A 203 -33.39 -14.98 -27.72
C ALA A 203 -34.23 -16.18 -28.22
N PRO A 204 -35.56 -16.19 -27.98
CA PRO A 204 -36.42 -17.27 -28.42
C PRO A 204 -36.40 -17.38 -29.95
N SER A 205 -36.31 -18.63 -30.42
CA SER A 205 -36.26 -19.02 -31.84
C SER A 205 -37.58 -18.76 -32.57
#